data_AF-A0AA50HBI7-F1
#
_entry.id   AF-A0AA50HBI7-F1
#
_cell.length_a   1.000
_cell.length_b   1.000
_cell.length_c   1.000
_cell.angle_alpha   90.00
_cell.angle_beta   90.00
_cell.angle_gamma   90.00
#
_symmetry.space_group_name_H-M   'P 1'
#
loop_
_entity.id
_entity.type
_entity.pdbx_description
1 polymer ?
#
loop_
_entity_poly.entity_id
_entity_poly.type
_entity_poly.pdbx_seq_one_letter_code
_entity_poly.pdbx_strand_id
1 'polypeptide(L)'
;MTQTENNGSDEYIDDRDPKRAAWEAEVHLPTRATPEFISTALLHLIENKIEFGIFYEGDKVVIGYEFGNDPYVPSMWSDRSWRIGHEPFCGDDGDYF
;
A
#
# COMPACT_ATOMS: atom_id res chain seq x y z
N MET A 1 -44.31 -18.25 3.28
CA MET A 1 -43.19 -18.75 4.09
C MET A 1 -42.63 -19.92 3.32
N THR A 2 -41.56 -19.72 2.56
CA THR A 2 -40.19 -19.82 3.07
C THR A 2 -39.27 -18.79 2.39
N GLN A 3 -38.56 -18.04 3.24
CA GLN A 3 -37.41 -17.23 2.88
C GLN A 3 -36.27 -18.17 2.51
N THR A 4 -35.75 -18.08 1.30
CA THR A 4 -34.42 -18.60 0.99
C THR A 4 -33.46 -17.46 1.27
N GLU A 5 -32.69 -17.61 2.33
CA GLU A 5 -31.65 -16.68 2.75
C GLU A 5 -30.56 -16.65 1.67
N ASN A 6 -30.48 -15.53 0.94
CA ASN A 6 -29.35 -15.23 0.06
C ASN A 6 -28.13 -14.96 0.93
N ASN A 7 -27.34 -16.00 1.19
CA ASN A 7 -25.95 -15.86 1.67
C ASN A 7 -25.11 -15.32 0.51
N GLY A 8 -25.18 -14.00 0.30
CA GLY A 8 -24.23 -13.27 -0.53
C GLY A 8 -22.90 -13.20 0.19
N SER A 9 -22.14 -14.29 0.17
CA SER A 9 -20.69 -14.18 0.35
C SER A 9 -20.17 -13.50 -0.92
N ASP A 10 -19.95 -12.18 -0.84
CA ASP A 10 -19.09 -11.41 -1.74
C ASP A 10 -17.70 -12.07 -1.69
N GLU A 11 -17.53 -13.14 -2.46
CA GLU A 11 -16.23 -13.71 -2.76
C GLU A 11 -15.47 -12.61 -3.49
N TYR A 12 -14.55 -11.95 -2.78
CA TYR A 12 -13.65 -10.95 -3.35
C TYR A 12 -12.85 -11.65 -4.45
N ILE A 13 -13.35 -11.58 -5.68
CA ILE A 13 -12.58 -12.01 -6.84
C ILE A 13 -11.45 -11.01 -6.96
N ASP A 14 -10.27 -11.46 -6.56
CA ASP A 14 -9.06 -10.70 -6.75
C ASP A 14 -8.68 -10.74 -8.24
N ASP A 15 -9.21 -9.79 -9.01
CA ASP A 15 -8.93 -9.60 -10.44
C ASP A 15 -7.48 -9.17 -10.72
N ARG A 16 -6.61 -9.09 -9.70
CA ARG A 16 -5.18 -8.79 -9.88
C ARG A 16 -4.48 -9.95 -10.60
N ASP A 17 -3.41 -9.61 -11.33
CA ASP A 17 -2.51 -10.62 -11.91
C ASP A 17 -2.07 -11.61 -10.80
N PRO A 18 -2.01 -12.92 -11.05
CA PRO A 18 -1.66 -13.89 -10.00
C PRO A 18 -0.30 -13.64 -9.35
N LYS A 19 0.61 -12.87 -9.98
CA LYS A 19 1.87 -12.41 -9.36
C LYS A 19 1.68 -11.25 -8.40
N ARG A 20 0.61 -10.47 -8.56
CA ARG A 20 0.18 -9.39 -7.66
C ARG A 20 -0.64 -9.93 -6.49
N ALA A 21 -1.45 -10.96 -6.72
CA ALA A 21 -2.17 -11.69 -5.67
C ALA A 21 -1.23 -12.37 -4.64
N ALA A 22 0.05 -12.55 -5.00
CA ALA A 22 1.07 -13.01 -4.07
C ALA A 22 1.43 -11.99 -2.97
N TRP A 23 1.09 -10.71 -3.16
CA TRP A 23 1.36 -9.64 -2.19
C TRP A 23 0.12 -9.31 -1.38
N GLU A 24 0.30 -9.21 -0.07
CA GLU A 24 -0.77 -8.90 0.88
C GLU A 24 -1.20 -7.43 0.81
N ALA A 25 -0.26 -6.53 0.51
CA ALA A 25 -0.51 -5.10 0.38
C ALA A 25 0.17 -4.52 -0.87
N GLU A 26 -0.38 -3.40 -1.37
CA GLU A 26 0.11 -2.71 -2.56
C GLU A 26 0.01 -1.19 -2.40
N VAL A 27 1.05 -0.49 -2.86
CA VAL A 27 1.08 0.98 -2.99
C VAL A 27 1.14 1.35 -4.46
N HIS A 28 0.20 2.20 -4.89
CA HIS A 28 0.10 2.67 -6.26
C HIS A 28 0.68 4.08 -6.36
N LEU A 29 1.92 4.20 -6.85
CA LEU A 29 2.57 5.48 -7.08
C LEU A 29 2.06 6.11 -8.39
N PRO A 30 1.75 7.42 -8.38
CA PRO A 30 1.37 8.12 -9.60
C PRO A 30 2.54 8.22 -10.57
N THR A 31 2.26 8.35 -11.87
CA THR A 31 3.25 8.60 -12.95
C THR A 31 4.18 9.77 -12.66
N ARG A 32 3.71 10.73 -11.85
CA ARG A 32 4.43 11.96 -11.48
C ARG A 32 5.39 11.77 -10.32
N ALA A 33 5.43 10.58 -9.69
CA ALA A 33 6.48 10.26 -8.74
C ALA A 33 7.82 10.37 -9.47
N THR A 34 8.74 11.15 -8.92
CA THR A 34 10.01 11.37 -9.59
C THR A 34 10.86 10.10 -9.51
N PRO A 35 11.73 9.83 -10.50
CA PRO A 35 12.66 8.70 -10.44
C PRO A 35 13.49 8.68 -9.16
N GLU A 36 13.84 9.85 -8.63
CA GLU A 36 14.58 9.99 -7.37
C GLU A 36 13.75 9.48 -6.19
N PHE A 37 12.48 9.85 -6.09
CA PHE A 37 11.60 9.38 -5.03
C PHE A 37 11.42 7.85 -5.07
N ILE A 38 11.16 7.31 -6.26
CA ILE A 38 11.03 5.85 -6.45
C ILE A 38 12.33 5.16 -6.04
N SER A 39 13.49 5.68 -6.45
CA SER A 39 14.78 5.11 -6.09
C SER A 39 15.01 5.13 -4.57
N THR A 40 14.70 6.24 -3.90
CA THR A 40 14.81 6.34 -2.44
C THR A 40 13.87 5.37 -1.73
N ALA A 41 12.63 5.23 -2.20
CA ALA A 41 11.68 4.27 -1.65
C ALA A 41 12.20 2.83 -1.76
N LEU A 42 12.69 2.44 -2.94
CA LEU A 42 13.22 1.10 -3.16
C LEU A 42 14.48 0.82 -2.33
N LEU A 43 15.39 1.80 -2.23
CA LEU A 43 16.56 1.68 -1.36
C LEU A 43 16.14 1.47 0.08
N HIS A 44 15.13 2.20 0.56
CA HIS A 44 14.64 2.04 1.93
C HIS A 44 14.08 0.64 2.19
N LEU A 45 13.32 0.06 1.24
CA LEU A 45 12.83 -1.31 1.36
C LEU A 45 13.97 -2.33 1.41
N ILE A 46 15.01 -2.15 0.59
CA ILE A 46 16.19 -3.01 0.58
C ILE A 46 16.96 -2.90 1.91
N GLU A 47 17.18 -1.70 2.41
CA GLU A 47 17.90 -1.44 3.67
C GLU A 47 17.19 -2.10 4.87
N ASN A 48 15.85 -2.09 4.86
CA ASN A 48 15.03 -2.71 5.90
C ASN A 48 14.73 -4.19 5.64
N LYS A 49 15.28 -4.78 4.58
CA LYS A 49 15.09 -6.19 4.19
C LYS A 49 13.63 -6.58 4.00
N ILE A 50 12.84 -5.66 3.46
CA ILE A 50 11.43 -5.90 3.15
C ILE A 50 11.35 -6.68 1.83
N GLU A 51 10.54 -7.72 1.79
CA GLU A 51 10.22 -8.39 0.53
C GLU A 51 9.22 -7.54 -0.26
N PHE A 52 9.56 -7.24 -1.52
CA PHE A 52 8.72 -6.40 -2.36
C PHE A 52 8.75 -6.82 -3.83
N GLY A 53 7.68 -6.49 -4.54
CA GLY A 53 7.54 -6.63 -5.99
C GLY A 53 7.27 -5.28 -6.64
N ILE A 54 7.82 -5.07 -7.84
CA ILE A 54 7.55 -3.87 -8.64
C ILE A 54 6.79 -4.26 -9.90
N PHE A 55 5.68 -3.59 -10.13
CA PHE A 55 4.80 -3.80 -11.27
C PHE A 55 4.45 -2.48 -11.95
N TYR A 56 4.04 -2.57 -13.21
CA TYR A 56 3.48 -1.43 -13.94
C TYR A 56 1.99 -1.65 -14.16
N GLU A 57 1.19 -0.66 -13.80
CA GLU A 57 -0.26 -0.64 -14.02
C GLU A 57 -0.61 0.63 -14.80
N GLY A 58 -0.71 0.51 -16.13
CA GLY A 58 -0.90 1.66 -17.01
C GLY A 58 0.25 2.66 -16.86
N ASP A 59 -0.05 3.82 -16.28
CA ASP A 59 0.87 4.91 -16.00
C ASP A 59 1.30 4.97 -14.51
N LYS A 60 1.09 3.89 -13.76
CA LYS A 60 1.45 3.82 -12.34
C LYS A 60 2.53 2.78 -12.10
N VAL A 61 3.38 3.08 -11.13
CA VAL A 61 4.31 2.10 -10.55
C VAL A 61 3.63 1.54 -9.32
N VAL A 62 3.46 0.22 -9.26
CA VAL A 62 2.87 -0.46 -8.12
C VAL A 62 3.98 -1.18 -7.37
N ILE A 63 4.04 -0.96 -6.06
CA ILE A 63 4.93 -1.66 -5.14
C ILE A 63 4.06 -2.60 -4.31
N GLY A 64 4.20 -3.91 -4.51
CA GLY A 64 3.60 -4.94 -3.67
C GLY A 64 4.53 -5.32 -2.53
N TYR A 65 4.00 -5.58 -1.34
CA TYR A 65 4.77 -5.90 -0.13
C TYR A 65 3.95 -6.75 0.85
N GLU A 66 4.61 -7.38 1.82
CA GLU A 66 3.96 -8.12 2.91
C GLU A 66 3.33 -7.19 3.96
N PHE A 67 2.18 -7.56 4.52
CA PHE A 67 1.44 -6.72 5.46
C PHE A 67 2.24 -6.43 6.74
N GLY A 68 2.11 -5.23 7.32
CA GLY A 68 2.85 -4.82 8.52
C GLY A 68 4.20 -4.14 8.24
N ASN A 69 4.61 -4.02 6.96
CA ASN A 69 5.77 -3.23 6.54
C ASN A 69 5.41 -1.78 6.19
N ASP A 70 4.20 -1.36 6.54
CA ASP A 70 3.64 -0.03 6.34
C ASP A 70 4.52 1.15 6.80
N PRO A 71 5.33 1.06 7.89
CA PRO A 71 6.26 2.15 8.24
C PRO A 71 7.46 2.32 7.30
N TYR A 72 7.69 1.38 6.37
CA TYR A 72 8.85 1.39 5.46
C TYR A 72 8.50 1.60 3.99
N VAL A 73 7.21 1.58 3.64
CA VAL A 73 6.73 1.76 2.27
C VAL A 73 6.28 3.20 2.01
N PRO A 74 6.23 3.65 0.75
CA PRO A 74 5.64 4.94 0.43
C PRO A 74 4.17 5.00 0.81
N SER A 75 3.73 6.11 1.37
CA SER A 75 2.31 6.40 1.61
C SER A 75 1.98 7.84 1.22
N MET A 76 0.71 8.06 0.86
CA MET A 76 0.19 9.39 0.60
C MET A 76 -0.34 9.98 1.91
N TRP A 77 0.27 11.06 2.36
CA TRP A 77 -0.11 11.77 3.59
C TRP A 77 -1.33 12.67 3.36
N SER A 78 -1.94 13.18 4.43
CA SER A 78 -3.16 14.01 4.38
C SER A 78 -2.97 15.31 3.60
N ASP A 79 -1.73 15.81 3.53
CA ASP A 79 -1.34 16.97 2.71
C ASP A 79 -1.24 16.66 1.20
N ARG A 80 -1.56 15.43 0.79
CA ARG A 80 -1.44 14.89 -0.58
C ARG A 80 0.01 14.82 -1.08
N SER A 81 0.99 14.85 -0.19
CA SER A 81 2.38 14.57 -0.50
C SER A 81 2.68 13.09 -0.33
N TRP A 82 3.52 12.55 -1.22
CA TRP A 82 4.06 11.20 -1.10
C TRP A 82 5.31 11.23 -0.23
N ARG A 83 5.35 10.39 0.81
CA ARG A 83 6.49 10.23 1.71
C ARG A 83 6.69 8.76 2.03
N ILE A 84 7.85 8.42 2.57
CA ILE A 84 8.15 7.06 3.03
C ILE A 84 7.66 6.93 4.48
N GLY A 85 6.96 5.85 4.77
CA GLY A 85 6.35 5.54 6.07
C GLY A 85 5.02 6.25 6.30
N HIS A 86 4.48 6.06 7.50
CA HIS A 86 3.18 6.62 7.89
C HIS A 86 3.25 8.11 8.21
N GLU A 87 2.15 8.79 7.92
CA GLU A 87 1.92 10.12 8.45
C GLU A 87 1.89 10.06 9.98
N PRO A 88 2.72 10.84 10.69
CA PRO A 88 2.63 10.93 12.13
C PRO A 88 1.24 11.45 12.48
N PHE A 89 0.58 10.78 13.43
CA PHE A 89 -0.70 11.26 13.94
C PHE A 89 -0.51 12.70 14.44
N CYS A 90 -1.28 13.63 13.86
CA CYS A 90 -1.44 14.97 14.40
C CYS A 90 -2.34 14.86 15.64
N GLY A 91 -1.89 14.15 16.66
CA GLY A 91 -2.45 14.25 17.99
C GLY A 91 -2.05 15.61 18.52
N ASP A 92 -3.03 16.48 18.70
CA ASP A 92 -2.95 17.53 19.72
C ASP A 92 -2.36 16.91 20.99
N ASP A 93 -1.41 17.60 21.60
CA ASP A 93 -0.70 17.20 22.81
C ASP A 93 -1.70 17.07 23.97
N GLY A 94 -2.51 16.02 23.96
CA GLY A 94 -3.54 15.72 24.92
C GLY A 94 -3.04 14.62 25.81
N ASP A 95 -2.37 15.03 26.89
CA ASP A 95 -2.06 14.20 28.06
C ASP A 95 -3.12 13.11 28.29
N TYR A 96 -2.71 11.84 28.23
CA TYR A 96 -3.42 10.77 28.92
C TYR A 96 -2.41 9.99 29.76
N PHE A 97 -2.68 10.07 31.07
CA PHE A 97 -1.93 9.57 32.22
C PHE A 97 -1.41 8.13 32.12
#